data_AF-A0A947RAQ0-F1
#
_entry.id   AF-A0A947RAQ0-F1
#
_cell.length_a   1.000
_cell.length_b   1.000
_cell.length_c   1.000
_cell.angle_alpha   90.00
_cell.angle_beta   90.00
_cell.angle_gamma   90.00
#
_symmetry.space_group_name_H-M   'P 1'
#
loop_
_entity.id
_entity.type
_entity.pdbx_description
1 polymer ?
#
loop_
_entity_poly.entity_id
_entity_poly.type
_entity_poly.pdbx_seq_one_letter_code
_entity_poly.pdbx_strand_id
1 'polypeptide(L)'
;MFSSYIERPTNYRFIGQDPDEKILLLLRAHPITNLGWIIPAVFLFFLPFFIWDILRFLNLDMIKIPLTYEIVLLIINYLLVLLITFEGFLYWYFNVYIVTEKNIVDVDFHSVLAKNIDVAPLRNIEETASSVGGIMRSIFHYGDVFIQT
;
A
#
# COMPACT_ATOMS: atom_id res chain seq x y z
N MET A 1 11.29 10.19 7.01
CA MET A 1 9.84 10.19 6.71
C MET A 1 9.39 9.01 5.85
N PHE A 2 10.25 8.46 4.98
CA PHE A 2 9.92 7.26 4.15
C PHE A 2 10.67 5.98 4.57
N SER A 3 11.25 5.96 5.77
CA SER A 3 11.94 4.77 6.28
C SER A 3 10.92 3.71 6.66
N SER A 4 11.16 2.45 6.28
CA SER A 4 10.32 1.30 6.66
C SER A 4 10.29 1.04 8.15
N TYR A 5 11.29 1.54 8.88
CA TYR A 5 11.34 1.51 10.33
C TYR A 5 11.86 2.84 10.88
N ILE A 6 11.25 3.29 11.98
CA ILE A 6 11.70 4.43 12.78
C ILE A 6 11.90 3.93 14.20
N GLU A 7 13.15 3.99 14.66
CA GLU A 7 13.51 3.61 16.02
C GLU A 7 13.27 4.77 16.99
N ARG A 8 12.61 4.48 18.12
CA ARG A 8 12.34 5.41 19.22
C ARG A 8 11.81 6.79 18.77
N PRO A 9 10.67 6.84 18.07
CA PRO A 9 10.03 8.10 17.72
C PRO A 9 9.61 8.88 18.99
N THR A 10 10.26 10.01 19.30
CA THR A 10 9.99 10.81 20.51
C THR A 10 8.77 11.73 20.42
N ASN A 11 8.28 12.03 19.21
CA ASN A 11 7.20 13.01 18.96
C ASN A 11 5.91 12.39 18.41
N TYR A 12 5.75 11.06 18.46
CA TYR A 12 4.59 10.38 17.93
C TYR A 12 3.73 9.86 19.09
N ARG A 13 2.43 10.14 19.02
CA ARG A 13 1.43 9.62 19.97
C ARG A 13 0.32 8.91 19.20
N PHE A 14 -0.14 7.77 19.69
CA PHE A 14 -1.31 7.08 19.14
C PHE A 14 -2.51 7.19 20.07
N ILE A 15 -3.70 7.02 19.50
CA ILE A 15 -4.97 7.13 20.23
C ILE A 15 -5.07 5.90 21.15
N GLY A 16 -5.15 6.12 22.47
CA GLY A 16 -5.20 5.04 23.46
C GLY A 16 -3.85 4.71 24.13
N GLN A 17 -2.78 5.46 23.82
CA GLN A 17 -1.47 5.29 24.45
C GLN A 17 -1.50 5.69 25.93
N ASP A 18 -0.95 4.83 26.79
CA ASP A 18 -0.74 5.16 28.20
C ASP A 18 0.24 6.35 28.34
N PRO A 19 0.06 7.25 29.32
CA PRO A 19 0.93 8.42 29.50
C PRO A 19 2.43 8.09 29.64
N ASP A 20 2.73 6.91 30.19
CA ASP A 20 4.09 6.42 30.45
C ASP A 20 4.59 5.39 29.42
N GLU A 21 3.80 5.05 28.40
CA GLU A 21 4.16 4.02 27.42
C GLU A 21 5.04 4.59 26.31
N LYS A 22 6.24 4.05 26.15
CA LYS A 22 7.19 4.48 25.11
C LYS A 22 7.02 3.65 23.85
N ILE A 23 7.01 4.35 22.71
CA ILE A 23 7.06 3.71 21.40
C ILE A 23 8.53 3.33 21.10
N LEU A 24 8.76 2.04 20.91
CA LEU A 24 10.09 1.52 20.61
C LEU A 24 10.34 1.52 19.11
N LEU A 25 9.36 1.08 18.33
CA LEU A 25 9.48 0.94 16.89
C LEU A 25 8.17 1.37 16.21
N LEU A 26 8.31 2.11 15.11
CA LEU A 26 7.25 2.33 14.14
C LEU A 26 7.69 1.67 12.83
N LEU A 27 6.92 0.68 12.41
CA LEU A 27 7.17 -0.17 11.26
C LEU A 27 6.12 0.11 10.18
N ARG A 28 6.55 0.04 8.92
CA ARG A 28 5.69 0.16 7.74
C ARG A 28 6.11 -0.90 6.72
N ALA A 29 5.15 -1.34 5.91
CA ALA A 29 5.43 -2.17 4.74
C ALA A 29 6.56 -1.57 3.87
N HIS A 30 7.46 -2.42 3.38
CA HIS A 30 8.60 -1.98 2.58
C HIS A 30 8.12 -1.27 1.29
N PRO A 31 8.73 -0.16 0.83
CA PRO A 31 8.28 0.57 -0.36
C PRO A 31 8.14 -0.28 -1.62
N ILE A 32 8.88 -1.40 -1.70
CA ILE A 32 8.82 -2.32 -2.82
C ILE A 32 7.48 -3.05 -2.96
N THR A 33 6.71 -3.19 -1.88
CA THR A 33 5.38 -3.79 -1.96
C THR A 33 4.46 -2.93 -2.84
N ASN A 34 4.77 -1.64 -3.00
CA ASN A 34 4.04 -0.76 -3.90
C ASN A 34 4.19 -1.11 -5.38
N LEU A 35 5.25 -1.83 -5.77
CA LEU A 35 5.43 -2.25 -7.17
C LEU A 35 4.24 -3.08 -7.68
N GLY A 36 3.58 -3.84 -6.81
CA GLY A 36 2.42 -4.66 -7.18
C GLY A 36 1.27 -3.85 -7.78
N TRP A 37 1.01 -2.64 -7.27
CA TRP A 37 -0.04 -1.75 -7.79
C TRP A 37 0.50 -0.68 -8.75
N ILE A 38 1.76 -0.27 -8.60
CA ILE A 38 2.40 0.71 -9.50
C ILE A 38 2.53 0.15 -10.92
N ILE A 39 2.97 -1.10 -11.08
CA ILE A 39 3.17 -1.72 -12.39
C ILE A 39 1.88 -1.68 -13.24
N PRO A 40 0.73 -2.22 -12.79
CA PRO A 40 -0.51 -2.16 -13.57
C PRO A 40 -1.02 -0.73 -13.76
N ALA A 41 -0.83 0.18 -12.79
CA ALA A 41 -1.19 1.59 -12.93
C ALA A 41 -0.40 2.28 -14.05
N VAL A 42 0.90 1.98 -14.17
CA VAL A 42 1.75 2.50 -15.25
C VAL A 42 1.31 1.96 -16.61
N PHE A 43 1.01 0.66 -16.72
CA PHE A 43 0.46 0.10 -17.96
C PHE A 43 -0.87 0.76 -18.34
N LEU A 44 -1.76 0.96 -17.37
CA LEU A 44 -3.05 1.61 -17.61
C LEU A 44 -2.91 3.08 -18.02
N PHE A 45 -1.91 3.79 -17.48
CA PHE A 45 -1.58 5.16 -17.86
C PHE A 45 -1.12 5.26 -19.32
N PHE A 46 -0.37 4.27 -19.81
CA PHE A 46 0.08 4.26 -21.20
C PHE A 46 -0.93 3.65 -22.18
N LEU A 47 -2.02 3.05 -21.69
CA LEU A 47 -3.09 2.47 -22.49
C LEU A 47 -3.57 3.35 -23.67
N PRO A 48 -3.86 4.67 -23.51
CA PRO A 48 -4.34 5.49 -24.62
C PRO A 48 -3.32 5.65 -25.76
N PHE A 49 -2.02 5.46 -25.51
CA PHE A 49 -1.01 5.53 -26.57
C PHE A 49 -0.98 4.26 -27.41
N PHE A 50 -1.22 3.10 -26.79
CA PHE A 50 -1.19 1.80 -27.47
C PHE A 50 -2.55 1.35 -28.00
N ILE A 51 -3.64 2.03 -27.63
CA ILE A 51 -4.99 1.58 -27.95
C ILE A 51 -5.22 1.46 -29.46
N TRP A 52 -4.66 2.37 -30.26
CA TRP A 52 -4.77 2.32 -31.72
C TRP A 52 -4.01 1.14 -32.33
N ASP A 53 -2.82 0.82 -31.81
CA ASP A 53 -2.04 -0.33 -32.27
C ASP A 53 -2.71 -1.65 -31.89
N ILE A 54 -3.33 -1.70 -30.71
CA ILE A 54 -4.12 -2.86 -30.25
C ILE A 54 -5.37 -3.06 -31.12
N LEU A 55 -6.09 -1.98 -31.46
CA LEU A 55 -7.27 -2.05 -32.32
C LEU A 55 -6.93 -2.53 -33.73
N ARG A 56 -5.81 -2.07 -34.29
CA ARG A 56 -5.26 -2.54 -35.59
C ARG A 56 -4.93 -4.02 -35.54
N PHE A 57 -4.24 -4.46 -34.49
CA PHE A 57 -3.90 -5.87 -34.29
C PHE A 57 -5.15 -6.76 -34.21
N LEU A 58 -6.24 -6.27 -33.62
CA LEU A 58 -7.51 -6.97 -33.50
C LEU A 58 -8.42 -6.84 -34.75
N ASN A 59 -7.95 -6.18 -35.82
CA ASN A 59 -8.74 -5.87 -37.03
C ASN A 59 -10.05 -5.09 -36.74
N LEU A 60 -10.06 -4.24 -35.71
CA LEU A 60 -11.23 -3.45 -35.29
C LEU A 60 -11.23 -2.01 -35.84
N ASP A 61 -10.40 -1.73 -36.85
CA ASP A 61 -10.12 -0.41 -37.44
C ASP A 61 -11.33 0.38 -37.99
N MET A 62 -12.54 -0.19 -37.94
CA MET A 62 -13.75 0.38 -38.56
C MET A 62 -14.61 1.23 -37.63
N ILE A 63 -14.31 1.30 -36.33
CA ILE A 63 -15.07 2.15 -35.42
C ILE A 63 -14.53 3.58 -35.49
N LYS A 64 -15.13 4.41 -36.35
CA LYS A 64 -14.91 5.87 -36.31
C LYS A 64 -15.57 6.40 -35.04
N ILE A 65 -14.79 6.49 -33.98
CA ILE A 65 -15.22 7.11 -32.72
C ILE A 65 -15.23 8.63 -32.93
N PRO A 66 -16.34 9.33 -32.64
CA PRO A 66 -16.32 10.79 -32.69
C PRO A 66 -15.35 11.34 -31.63
N LEU A 67 -14.62 12.41 -31.96
CA LEU A 67 -13.58 13.03 -31.11
C LEU A 67 -14.04 13.28 -29.67
N THR A 68 -15.31 13.65 -29.47
CA THR A 68 -15.89 13.86 -28.13
C THR A 68 -15.80 12.61 -27.25
N TYR A 69 -16.05 11.43 -27.80
CA TYR A 69 -15.98 10.17 -27.04
C TYR A 69 -14.54 9.77 -26.72
N GLU A 70 -13.59 10.04 -27.62
CA GLU A 70 -12.16 9.81 -27.35
C GLU A 70 -11.67 10.65 -26.17
N ILE A 71 -12.05 11.93 -26.14
CA ILE A 71 -11.69 12.84 -25.04
C ILE A 71 -12.29 12.37 -23.71
N VAL A 72 -13.56 11.94 -23.71
CA VAL A 72 -14.22 11.42 -22.50
C VAL A 72 -13.54 10.15 -22.01
N LEU A 73 -13.21 9.21 -22.90
CA LEU A 73 -12.48 7.99 -22.55
C LEU A 73 -11.10 8.28 -21.99
N LEU A 74 -10.40 9.26 -22.55
CA LEU A 74 -9.10 9.71 -22.05
C LEU A 74 -9.21 10.26 -20.62
N ILE A 75 -10.21 11.11 -20.36
CA ILE A 75 -10.47 11.66 -19.02
C ILE A 75 -10.78 10.54 -18.03
N ILE A 76 -11.65 9.59 -18.41
CA ILE A 76 -12.00 8.45 -17.54
C ILE A 76 -10.76 7.59 -17.25
N ASN A 77 -9.91 7.32 -18.25
CA ASN A 77 -8.68 6.56 -18.06
C ASN A 77 -7.75 7.23 -17.02
N TYR A 78 -7.49 8.53 -17.16
CA TYR A 78 -6.63 9.22 -16.21
C TYR A 78 -7.25 9.35 -14.81
N LEU A 79 -8.58 9.52 -14.71
CA LEU A 79 -9.27 9.48 -13.42
C LEU A 79 -9.15 8.11 -12.76
N LEU A 80 -9.23 7.03 -13.53
CA LEU A 80 -9.08 5.67 -13.02
C LEU A 80 -7.64 5.41 -12.55
N VAL A 81 -6.64 5.84 -13.32
CA VAL A 81 -5.23 5.74 -12.91
C VAL A 81 -4.99 6.53 -11.63
N LEU A 82 -5.53 7.75 -11.54
CA LEU A 82 -5.44 8.58 -10.34
C LEU A 82 -6.06 7.87 -9.13
N LEU A 83 -7.26 7.30 -9.28
CA LEU A 83 -7.95 6.61 -8.20
C LEU A 83 -7.13 5.42 -7.68
N ILE A 84 -6.64 4.55 -8.57
CA ILE A 84 -5.87 3.36 -8.21
C ILE A 84 -4.55 3.76 -7.53
N THR A 85 -3.84 4.73 -8.11
CA THR A 85 -2.56 5.22 -7.57
C THR A 85 -2.75 5.89 -6.21
N PHE A 86 -3.81 6.68 -6.07
CA PHE A 86 -4.12 7.38 -4.83
C PHE A 86 -4.53 6.41 -3.73
N GLU A 87 -5.44 5.47 -4.02
CA GLU A 87 -5.85 4.43 -3.07
C GLU A 87 -4.67 3.57 -2.63
N GLY A 88 -3.86 3.08 -3.57
CA GLY A 88 -2.66 2.30 -3.27
C GLY A 88 -1.64 3.05 -2.42
N PHE A 89 -1.44 4.35 -2.71
CA PHE A 89 -0.59 5.21 -1.91
C PHE A 89 -1.13 5.42 -0.49
N LEU A 90 -2.43 5.69 -0.33
CA LEU A 90 -3.02 5.90 1.00
C LEU A 90 -2.96 4.63 1.83
N TYR A 91 -3.29 3.47 1.24
CA TYR A 91 -3.19 2.18 1.91
C TYR A 91 -1.77 1.95 2.43
N TRP A 92 -0.75 2.07 1.57
CA TRP A 92 0.64 1.90 1.99
C TRP A 92 1.12 2.96 3.00
N TYR A 93 0.66 4.20 2.88
CA TYR A 93 1.11 5.30 3.73
C TYR A 93 0.50 5.25 5.13
N PHE A 94 -0.77 4.87 5.25
CA PHE A 94 -1.50 4.92 6.50
C PHE A 94 -1.45 3.61 7.30
N ASN A 95 -1.18 2.47 6.65
CA ASN A 95 -0.98 1.21 7.36
C ASN A 95 0.37 1.24 8.08
N VAL A 96 0.32 1.19 9.41
CA VAL A 96 1.50 1.27 10.26
C VAL A 96 1.38 0.33 11.45
N TYR A 97 2.48 -0.34 11.76
CA TYR A 97 2.65 -1.18 12.92
C TYR A 97 3.45 -0.42 13.96
N ILE A 98 2.98 -0.39 15.21
CA ILE A 98 3.63 0.32 16.30
C ILE A 98 3.93 -0.70 17.40
N VAL A 99 5.19 -0.81 17.78
CA VAL A 99 5.63 -1.66 18.89
C VAL A 99 6.02 -0.77 20.06
N THR A 100 5.36 -0.94 21.19
CA THR A 100 5.64 -0.24 22.44
C THR A 100 6.30 -1.18 23.45
N GLU A 101 6.58 -0.69 24.66
CA GLU A 101 7.08 -1.50 25.78
C GLU A 101 6.05 -2.50 26.34
N LYS A 102 4.75 -2.30 26.06
CA LYS A 102 3.66 -3.10 26.65
C LYS A 102 2.81 -3.83 25.61
N ASN A 103 2.60 -3.21 24.45
CA ASN A 103 1.63 -3.64 23.45
C ASN A 103 2.22 -3.55 22.04
N ILE A 104 1.64 -4.33 21.14
CA ILE A 104 1.75 -4.15 19.70
C ILE A 104 0.43 -3.56 19.22
N VAL A 105 0.51 -2.47 18.47
CA VAL A 105 -0.65 -1.79 17.91
C VAL A 105 -0.56 -1.90 16.40
N ASP A 106 -1.56 -2.55 15.80
CA ASP A 106 -1.75 -2.57 14.37
C ASP A 106 -2.76 -1.48 13.99
N VAL A 107 -2.41 -0.66 13.01
CA VAL A 107 -3.24 0.42 12.52
C VAL A 107 -3.46 0.22 11.03
N ASP A 108 -4.61 -0.36 10.71
CA ASP A 108 -5.04 -0.64 9.35
C ASP A 108 -6.10 0.36 8.87
N PHE A 109 -5.88 0.90 7.68
CA PHE A 109 -6.82 1.76 6.97
C PHE A 109 -7.38 1.00 5.77
N HIS A 110 -8.58 0.42 5.92
CA HIS A 110 -9.30 -0.18 4.78
C HIS A 110 -9.90 0.88 3.85
N SER A 111 -10.17 2.08 4.35
CA SER A 111 -10.63 3.21 3.55
C SER A 111 -10.27 4.53 4.21
N VAL A 112 -10.39 5.64 3.48
CA VAL A 112 -10.12 7.01 3.97
C VAL A 112 -10.94 7.34 5.23
N LEU A 113 -12.11 6.71 5.38
CA LEU A 113 -13.02 6.91 6.51
C LEU A 113 -13.05 5.74 7.51
N ALA A 114 -12.43 4.59 7.18
CA ALA A 114 -12.52 3.38 7.98
C ALA A 114 -11.11 2.96 8.45
N LYS A 115 -10.88 3.16 9.75
CA LYS A 115 -9.64 2.84 10.45
C LYS A 115 -9.93 1.77 11.49
N ASN A 116 -9.18 0.68 11.45
CA ASN A 116 -9.12 -0.32 12.50
C ASN A 116 -7.87 -0.09 13.35
N ILE A 117 -8.00 -0.26 14.66
CA ILE A 117 -6.88 -0.21 15.60
C ILE A 117 -6.97 -1.47 16.43
N ASP A 118 -6.06 -2.39 16.20
CA ASP A 118 -5.97 -3.61 16.96
C ASP A 118 -4.80 -3.49 17.93
N VAL A 119 -5.07 -3.78 19.21
CA VAL A 119 -4.08 -3.67 20.28
C VAL A 119 -3.90 -5.04 20.92
N ALA A 120 -2.69 -5.57 20.84
CA ALA A 120 -2.31 -6.85 21.43
C ALA A 120 -1.25 -6.64 22.52
N PRO A 121 -1.53 -6.99 23.79
CA PRO A 121 -0.51 -6.97 24.83
C PRO A 121 0.62 -7.95 24.54
N LEU A 122 1.88 -7.53 24.71
CA LEU A 122 3.06 -8.37 24.49
C LEU A 122 3.03 -9.66 25.33
N ARG A 123 2.38 -9.64 26.50
CA ARG A 123 2.24 -10.80 27.38
C ARG A 123 1.37 -11.91 26.78
N ASN A 124 0.49 -11.57 25.85
CA ASN A 124 -0.41 -12.53 25.22
C ASN A 124 0.16 -13.10 23.92
N ILE A 125 1.36 -12.67 23.50
CA ILE A 125 1.98 -13.20 22.28
C ILE A 125 2.63 -14.53 22.61
N GLU A 126 2.14 -15.60 21.99
CA GLU A 126 2.64 -16.96 22.20
C GLU A 126 3.83 -17.24 21.29
N GLU A 127 3.68 -16.93 19.99
CA GLU A 127 4.67 -17.26 18.97
C GLU A 127 4.84 -16.12 17.96
N THR A 128 6.09 -15.92 17.53
CA THR A 128 6.44 -14.99 16.46
C THR A 128 7.22 -15.76 15.40
N ALA A 129 6.76 -15.70 14.15
CA ALA A 129 7.42 -16.32 13.02
C ALA A 129 7.77 -15.26 11.98
N SER A 130 8.92 -15.42 11.31
CA SER A 130 9.32 -14.56 10.20
C SER A 130 9.55 -15.41 8.95
N SER A 131 9.03 -14.96 7.82
CA SER A 131 9.16 -15.65 6.54
C SER A 131 9.63 -14.71 5.45
N VAL A 132 10.70 -15.09 4.77
CA VAL A 132 11.23 -14.38 3.60
C VAL A 132 11.05 -15.31 2.39
N GLY A 133 9.93 -15.15 1.68
CA GLY A 133 9.55 -16.01 0.56
C GLY A 133 9.85 -15.41 -0.81
N GLY A 134 10.68 -16.07 -1.62
CA GLY A 134 10.87 -15.76 -3.03
C GLY A 134 12.02 -14.81 -3.37
N ILE A 135 12.35 -14.75 -4.67
CA ILE A 135 13.56 -14.09 -5.19
C ILE A 135 13.57 -12.59 -4.89
N MET A 136 12.44 -11.91 -5.11
CA MET A 136 12.33 -10.47 -4.83
C MET A 136 12.50 -10.16 -3.33
N ARG A 137 11.91 -10.97 -2.44
CA ARG A 137 12.01 -10.78 -0.98
C ARG A 137 13.44 -10.96 -0.47
N SER A 138 14.17 -11.94 -1.04
CA SER A 138 15.56 -12.20 -0.71
C SER A 138 16.53 -11.11 -1.19
N ILE A 139 16.34 -10.57 -2.41
CA ILE A 139 17.20 -9.49 -2.95
C ILE A 139 17.02 -8.19 -2.15
N PHE A 140 15.77 -7.84 -1.83
CA PHE A 140 15.43 -6.58 -1.18
C PHE A 140 15.31 -6.69 0.35
N HIS A 141 15.70 -7.84 0.93
CA HIS A 141 15.78 -8.07 2.38
C HIS A 141 14.51 -7.67 3.16
N TYR A 142 13.34 -8.00 2.61
CA TYR A 142 12.05 -7.78 3.28
C TYR A 142 11.29 -9.10 3.38
N GLY A 143 10.47 -9.23 4.42
CA GLY A 143 9.70 -10.44 4.69
C GLY A 143 8.42 -10.14 5.46
N ASP A 144 7.67 -11.20 5.72
CA ASP A 144 6.43 -11.14 6.48
C ASP A 144 6.70 -11.58 7.92
N VAL A 145 6.08 -10.89 8.88
CA VAL A 145 6.13 -11.23 10.31
C VAL A 145 4.74 -11.68 10.74
N PHE A 146 4.64 -12.89 11.28
CA PHE A 146 3.41 -13.47 11.80
C PHE A 146 3.47 -13.44 13.32
N ILE A 147 2.43 -12.87 13.93
CA ILE A 147 2.28 -12.76 15.38
C ILE A 147 1.02 -13.54 15.74
N GLN A 148 1.16 -14.53 16.63
CA GLN A 148 0.04 -15.29 17.15
C GLN A 148 -0.15 -14.96 18.63
N THR A 149 -1.39 -14.62 18.98
CA THR A 149 -1.86 -14.33 20.34
C THR A 149 -2.83 -15.37 20.86
#